data_AF-A0AAE1QZ84-F1
#
_entry.id   AF-A0AAE1QZ84-F1
#
_cell.length_a   1.000
_cell.length_b   1.000
_cell.length_c   1.000
_cell.angle_alpha   90.00
_cell.angle_beta   90.00
_cell.angle_gamma   90.00
#
_symmetry.space_group_name_H-M   'P 1'
#
loop_
_entity.id
_entity.type
_entity.pdbx_description
1 polymer ?
#
loop_
_entity_poly.entity_id
_entity_poly.type
_entity_poly.pdbx_seq_one_letter_code
_entity_poly.pdbx_strand_id
1 'polypeptide(L)'
;MADEANRSAFIEIQGRIIETTGKLKQVQTQIRNKETEKKRAYLTLEELKQLSEDTNTYKSIEPKTVLMNEQEQKLKDSETAIASLQTSKEYLEKHMEEVENNLRELLQQDPGLARQIMTMSVA
;
A
#
# COMPACT_ATOMS: atom_id res chain seq x y z
N MET A 1 -34.09 18.89 8.98
CA MET A 1 -33.15 19.49 8.00
C MET A 1 -31.70 19.30 8.45
N ALA A 2 -31.31 19.67 9.68
CA ALA A 2 -29.96 19.40 10.20
C ALA A 2 -29.65 17.89 10.34
N ASP A 3 -30.57 17.09 10.89
CA ASP A 3 -30.40 15.64 11.06
C ASP A 3 -30.15 14.89 9.74
N GLU A 4 -30.79 15.33 8.65
CA GLU A 4 -30.65 14.72 7.33
C GLU A 4 -29.30 15.05 6.69
N ALA A 5 -28.83 16.29 6.87
CA ALA A 5 -27.50 16.71 6.44
C ALA A 5 -26.40 15.96 7.19
N ASN A 6 -26.53 15.81 8.52
CA ASN A 6 -25.58 15.08 9.35
C ASN A 6 -25.54 13.58 8.99
N ARG A 7 -26.69 12.98 8.73
CA ARG A 7 -26.78 11.59 8.27
C ARG A 7 -26.14 11.39 6.90
N SER A 8 -26.34 12.32 5.97
CA SER A 8 -25.69 12.29 4.66
C SER A 8 -24.17 12.41 4.78
N ALA A 9 -23.69 13.36 5.58
CA ALA A 9 -22.26 13.54 5.85
C ALA A 9 -21.62 12.29 6.45
N PHE A 10 -22.33 11.60 7.36
CA PHE A 10 -21.86 10.35 7.94
C PHE A 10 -21.67 9.24 6.89
N ILE A 11 -22.65 9.03 6.01
CA ILE A 11 -22.58 8.03 4.95
C ILE A 11 -21.40 8.33 4.01
N GLU A 12 -21.20 9.61 3.68
CA GLU A 12 -20.08 10.04 2.86
C GLU A 12 -18.73 9.76 3.52
N ILE A 13 -18.59 10.11 4.81
CA ILE A 13 -17.37 9.84 5.59
C ILE A 13 -17.11 8.34 5.66
N GLN A 14 -18.13 7.51 5.90
CA GLN A 14 -17.99 6.05 5.87
C GLN A 14 -17.51 5.55 4.51
N GLY A 15 -18.07 6.07 3.41
CA GLY A 15 -17.61 5.75 2.06
C GLY A 15 -16.13 6.05 1.86
N ARG A 16 -15.67 7.22 2.33
CA ARG A 16 -14.25 7.63 2.28
C ARG A 16 -13.36 6.72 3.13
N ILE A 17 -13.80 6.28 4.32
CA ILE A 17 -13.06 5.31 5.15
C ILE A 17 -12.89 3.98 4.42
N ILE A 18 -13.97 3.46 3.84
CA ILE A 18 -13.95 2.18 3.10
C ILE A 18 -13.00 2.27 1.91
N GLU A 19 -13.10 3.35 1.12
CA GLU A 19 -12.25 3.58 -0.05
C GLU A 19 -10.78 3.71 0.34
N THR A 20 -10.47 4.55 1.32
CA THR A 20 -9.09 4.79 1.77
C THR A 20 -8.47 3.52 2.36
N THR A 21 -9.26 2.74 3.12
CA THR A 21 -8.83 1.43 3.64
C THR A 21 -8.51 0.45 2.51
N GLY A 22 -9.34 0.42 1.47
CA GLY A 22 -9.11 -0.40 0.28
C GLY A 22 -7.79 -0.04 -0.41
N LYS A 23 -7.55 1.25 -0.66
CA LYS A 23 -6.31 1.75 -1.26
C LYS A 23 -5.08 1.42 -0.39
N LEU A 24 -5.17 1.61 0.93
CA LEU A 24 -4.08 1.26 1.87
C LEU A 24 -3.71 -0.23 1.78
N LYS A 25 -4.70 -1.13 1.80
CA LYS A 25 -4.46 -2.58 1.65
C LYS A 25 -3.80 -2.92 0.31
N GLN A 26 -4.23 -2.26 -0.76
CA GLN A 26 -3.64 -2.46 -2.08
C GLN A 26 -2.17 -2.02 -2.12
N VAL A 27 -1.86 -0.82 -1.60
CA VAL A 27 -0.48 -0.30 -1.52
C VAL A 27 0.40 -1.21 -0.66
N GLN A 28 -0.08 -1.63 0.52
CA GLN A 28 0.65 -2.58 1.37
C GLN A 28 0.97 -3.90 0.65
N THR A 29 0.01 -4.43 -0.11
CA THR A 29 0.22 -5.66 -0.91
C THR A 29 1.28 -5.45 -1.99
N GLN A 30 1.23 -4.30 -2.70
CA GLN A 30 2.22 -3.95 -3.71
C GLN A 30 3.63 -3.84 -3.13
N ILE A 31 3.78 -3.19 -1.97
CA ILE A 31 5.07 -3.09 -1.26
C ILE A 31 5.62 -4.48 -0.95
N ARG A 32 4.82 -5.36 -0.34
CA ARG A 32 5.24 -6.73 0.01
C ARG A 32 5.70 -7.53 -1.22
N ASN A 33 5.00 -7.38 -2.34
CA ASN A 33 5.36 -8.04 -3.59
C ASN A 33 6.70 -7.52 -4.11
N LYS A 34 6.92 -6.20 -4.10
CA LYS A 34 8.18 -5.59 -4.53
C LYS A 34 9.35 -5.91 -3.61
N GLU A 35 9.12 -6.01 -2.31
CA GLU A 35 10.15 -6.48 -1.36
C GLU A 35 10.57 -7.93 -1.65
N THR A 36 9.60 -8.78 -2.01
CA THR A 36 9.89 -10.16 -2.41
C THR A 36 10.70 -10.22 -3.70
N GLU A 37 10.35 -9.40 -4.69
CA GLU A 37 11.09 -9.27 -5.95
C GLU A 37 12.52 -8.78 -5.70
N LYS A 38 12.68 -7.71 -4.92
CA LYS A 38 13.99 -7.17 -4.50
C LYS A 38 14.85 -8.25 -3.84
N LYS A 39 14.27 -8.98 -2.87
CA LYS A 39 14.99 -10.04 -2.15
C LYS A 39 15.45 -11.16 -3.07
N ARG A 40 14.61 -11.58 -4.03
CA ARG A 40 14.99 -12.60 -5.02
C ARG A 40 16.12 -12.11 -5.93
N ALA A 41 16.05 -10.87 -6.42
CA ALA A 41 17.08 -10.29 -7.26
C ALA A 41 18.42 -10.19 -6.50
N TYR A 42 18.37 -9.69 -5.26
CA TYR A 42 19.54 -9.60 -4.39
C TYR A 42 20.19 -10.96 -4.13
N LEU A 43 19.42 -11.96 -3.69
CA LEU A 43 19.96 -13.30 -3.43
C LEU A 43 20.56 -13.92 -4.71
N THR A 44 19.90 -13.74 -5.85
CA THR A 44 20.43 -14.22 -7.14
C THR A 44 21.77 -13.56 -7.46
N LEU A 45 21.92 -12.25 -7.23
CA LEU A 45 23.19 -11.54 -7.41
C LEU A 45 24.28 -12.09 -6.49
N GLU A 46 23.97 -12.30 -5.21
CA GLU A 46 24.93 -12.82 -4.25
C GLU A 46 25.42 -14.23 -4.62
N GLU A 47 24.55 -15.10 -5.13
CA GLU A 47 24.95 -16.41 -5.64
C GLU A 47 25.81 -16.30 -6.91
N LEU A 48 25.42 -15.45 -7.87
CA LEU A 48 26.17 -15.27 -9.12
C LEU A 48 27.58 -14.70 -8.87
N LYS A 49 27.74 -13.81 -7.89
CA LYS A 49 29.04 -13.24 -7.52
C LYS A 49 30.06 -14.29 -7.08
N GLN A 50 29.60 -15.42 -6.53
CA GLN A 50 30.47 -16.50 -6.06
C GLN A 50 31.04 -17.37 -7.19
N LEU A 51 30.47 -17.28 -8.40
CA LEU A 51 30.91 -18.05 -9.56
C LEU A 51 32.06 -17.35 -10.29
N SER A 52 32.86 -18.07 -11.08
CA SER A 52 33.84 -17.44 -11.98
C SER A 52 33.12 -16.61 -13.06
N GLU A 53 33.81 -15.64 -13.67
CA GLU A 53 33.22 -14.80 -14.71
C GLU A 53 32.81 -15.60 -15.96
N ASP A 54 33.57 -16.65 -16.28
CA ASP A 54 33.38 -17.50 -17.47
C ASP A 54 32.32 -18.60 -17.26
N THR A 55 31.67 -18.64 -16.09
CA THR A 55 30.66 -19.66 -15.79
C THR A 55 29.43 -19.43 -16.65
N ASN A 56 29.07 -20.42 -17.47
CA ASN A 56 27.84 -20.41 -18.25
C ASN A 56 26.61 -20.45 -17.33
N THR A 57 25.69 -19.50 -17.51
CA THR A 57 24.46 -19.38 -16.74
C THR A 57 23.23 -19.57 -17.62
N TYR A 58 22.16 -20.16 -17.08
CA TYR A 58 20.97 -20.52 -17.85
C TYR A 58 19.71 -19.91 -17.24
N LYS A 59 19.06 -19.03 -18.01
CA LYS A 59 17.70 -18.52 -17.79
C LYS A 59 16.93 -18.59 -19.11
N SER A 60 17.60 -18.16 -20.18
CA SER A 60 17.49 -18.53 -21.59
C SER A 60 18.89 -18.31 -22.23
N ILE A 61 19.86 -19.22 -22.02
CA ILE A 61 21.29 -19.14 -22.45
C ILE A 61 21.83 -17.69 -22.57
N GLU A 62 22.20 -17.05 -21.46
CA GLU A 62 22.82 -15.71 -21.48
C GLU A 62 24.13 -15.68 -20.67
N PRO A 63 25.10 -14.84 -21.04
CA PRO A 63 26.32 -14.66 -20.25
C PRO A 63 26.03 -14.15 -18.84
N LYS A 64 26.86 -14.55 -17.87
CA LYS A 64 26.76 -14.13 -16.46
C LYS A 64 26.65 -12.61 -16.31
N THR A 65 27.46 -11.86 -17.06
CA THR A 65 27.48 -10.38 -17.01
C THR A 65 26.13 -9.76 -17.37
N VAL A 66 25.43 -10.34 -18.36
CA VAL A 66 24.08 -9.89 -18.75
C VAL A 66 23.10 -10.16 -17.63
N LEU A 67 23.10 -11.37 -17.06
CA LEU A 67 22.22 -11.71 -15.93
C LEU A 67 22.48 -10.85 -14.69
N MET A 68 23.74 -10.54 -14.39
CA MET A 68 24.08 -9.63 -13.28
C MET A 68 23.50 -8.23 -13.52
N ASN A 69 23.69 -7.65 -14.70
CA ASN A 69 23.13 -6.35 -15.05
C ASN A 69 21.59 -6.32 -14.94
N GLU A 70 20.91 -7.38 -15.40
CA GLU A 70 19.45 -7.49 -15.26
C GLU A 70 19.01 -7.49 -13.81
N GLN A 71 19.68 -8.26 -12.94
CA GLN A 71 19.30 -8.36 -11.53
C GLN A 71 19.62 -7.08 -10.77
N GLU A 72 20.72 -6.38 -11.10
CA GLU A 72 21.01 -5.06 -10.56
C GLU A 72 19.93 -4.05 -10.95
N GLN A 73 19.49 -4.06 -12.21
CA GLN A 73 18.42 -3.19 -12.66
C GLN A 73 17.11 -3.49 -11.92
N LYS A 74 16.72 -4.77 -11.82
CA LYS A 74 15.53 -5.19 -11.06
C LYS A 74 15.58 -4.77 -9.59
N LEU A 75 16.77 -4.84 -8.98
CA LEU A 75 16.97 -4.40 -7.60
C LEU A 75 16.71 -2.89 -7.48
N LYS A 76 17.33 -2.06 -8.34
CA LYS A 76 17.14 -0.60 -8.37
C LYS A 76 15.69 -0.20 -8.66
N ASP A 77 15.05 -0.86 -9.62
CA ASP A 77 13.66 -0.60 -9.98
C ASP A 77 12.72 -0.94 -8.81
N SER A 78 12.97 -2.06 -8.13
CA SER A 78 12.20 -2.47 -6.97
C SER A 78 12.37 -1.50 -5.79
N GLU A 79 13.59 -1.01 -5.54
CA GLU A 79 13.85 0.00 -4.51
C GLU A 79 13.14 1.33 -4.79
N THR A 80 13.22 1.79 -6.03
CA THR A 80 12.55 3.03 -6.47
C THR A 80 11.03 2.90 -6.35
N ALA A 81 10.47 1.75 -6.74
CA ALA A 81 9.05 1.47 -6.60
C ALA A 81 8.61 1.40 -5.14
N ILE A 82 9.39 0.75 -4.26
CA ILE A 82 9.10 0.68 -2.83
C ILE A 82 9.10 2.08 -2.22
N ALA A 83 10.10 2.92 -2.51
CA ALA A 83 10.16 4.29 -1.99
C ALA A 83 8.93 5.10 -2.42
N SER A 84 8.53 4.99 -3.68
CA SER A 84 7.34 5.68 -4.20
C SER A 84 6.05 5.20 -3.54
N LEU A 85 5.91 3.88 -3.34
CA LEU A 85 4.75 3.28 -2.67
C LEU A 85 4.71 3.62 -1.17
N GLN A 86 5.86 3.78 -0.52
CA GLN A 86 5.94 4.25 0.88
C GLN A 86 5.43 5.68 1.01
N THR A 87 5.84 6.60 0.12
CA THR A 87 5.30 7.96 0.07
C THR A 87 3.78 7.96 -0.15
N SER A 88 3.28 7.11 -1.07
CA SER A 88 1.84 6.96 -1.30
C SER A 88 1.10 6.42 -0.08
N LYS A 89 1.70 5.47 0.64
CA LYS A 89 1.16 4.93 1.88
C LYS A 89 1.05 6.01 2.95
N GLU A 90 2.11 6.78 3.20
CA GLU A 90 2.11 7.86 4.19
C GLU A 90 1.04 8.92 3.89
N TYR A 91 0.88 9.28 2.61
CA TYR A 91 -0.19 10.18 2.19
C TYR A 91 -1.58 9.63 2.51
N LEU A 92 -1.83 8.36 2.20
CA LEU A 92 -3.12 7.71 2.50
C LEU A 92 -3.36 7.55 4.01
N GLU A 93 -2.31 7.35 4.81
CA GLU A 93 -2.41 7.29 6.27
C GLU A 93 -2.81 8.66 6.85
N LYS A 94 -2.21 9.75 6.38
CA LYS A 94 -2.61 11.12 6.75
C LYS A 94 -4.05 11.43 6.33
N HIS A 95 -4.43 11.07 5.11
CA HIS A 95 -5.80 11.23 4.64
C HIS A 95 -6.79 10.41 5.48
N MET A 96 -6.43 9.21 5.92
CA MET A 96 -7.28 8.42 6.83
C MET A 96 -7.48 9.13 8.17
N GLU A 97 -6.40 9.68 8.75
CA GLU A 97 -6.48 10.43 10.01
C GLU A 97 -7.41 11.65 9.89
N GLU A 98 -7.34 12.38 8.78
CA GLU A 98 -8.26 13.48 8.49
C GLU A 98 -9.72 13.02 8.41
N VAL A 99 -9.98 11.91 7.72
CA VAL A 99 -11.35 11.34 7.61
C VAL A 99 -11.87 10.85 8.97
N GLU A 100 -11.02 10.25 9.81
CA GLU A 100 -11.37 9.84 11.17
C GLU A 100 -11.66 11.04 12.08
N ASN A 101 -10.89 12.13 11.93
CA ASN A 101 -11.14 13.37 12.68
C ASN A 101 -12.48 14.00 12.27
N ASN A 102 -12.78 14.06 10.98
CA ASN A 102 -14.09 14.52 10.48
C ASN A 102 -15.24 13.69 11.07
N LEU A 103 -15.06 12.36 11.19
CA LEU A 103 -16.05 11.50 11.83
C LEU A 103 -16.23 11.85 13.30
N ARG A 104 -15.15 12.05 14.04
CA ARG A 104 -15.20 12.42 15.47
C ARG A 104 -15.90 13.74 15.69
N GLU A 105 -15.58 14.76 14.88
CA GLU A 105 -16.21 16.07 14.94
C GLU A 105 -17.72 15.98 14.67
N LEU A 106 -18.13 15.21 13.64
CA LEU A 106 -19.54 15.00 13.33
C LEU A 106 -20.30 14.35 14.51
N LEU A 107 -19.72 13.34 15.15
CA LEU A 107 -20.33 12.67 16.30
C LEU A 107 -20.36 13.54 17.57
N GLN A 108 -19.42 14.48 17.71
CA GLN A 108 -19.44 15.46 18.81
C GLN A 108 -20.52 16.52 18.59
N GLN A 109 -20.73 16.96 17.35
CA GLN A 109 -21.78 17.90 16.99
C GLN A 109 -23.17 17.30 17.17
N ASP A 110 -23.34 16.00 16.92
CA ASP A 110 -24.61 15.30 17.08
C ASP A 110 -24.45 13.94 17.79
N PRO A 111 -24.51 13.94 19.14
CA PRO A 111 -24.49 12.70 19.93
C PRO A 111 -25.71 11.79 19.70
N GLY A 112 -26.81 12.34 19.17
CA GLY A 112 -28.03 11.59 18.84
C GLY A 112 -27.84 10.70 17.61
N LEU A 113 -27.05 11.18 16.64
CA LEU A 113 -26.64 10.43 15.45
C LEU A 113 -25.90 9.14 15.83
N ALA A 114 -24.98 9.19 16.80
CA ALA A 114 -24.26 8.02 17.28
C ALA A 114 -25.20 6.92 17.80
N ARG A 115 -26.24 7.31 18.55
CA ARG A 115 -27.25 6.37 19.07
C ARG A 115 -28.10 5.78 17.95
N GLN A 116 -28.52 6.59 16.98
CA GLN A 116 -29.29 6.12 15.82
C GLN A 116 -28.49 5.12 14.97
N ILE A 117 -27.21 5.38 14.73
CA ILE A 117 -26.32 4.47 14.01
C ILE A 117 -26.22 3.12 14.72
N MET A 118 -25.98 3.12 16.04
CA MET A 118 -25.90 1.87 16.81
C MET A 118 -27.19 1.04 16.74
N THR A 119 -28.36 1.70 16.69
CA THR A 119 -29.63 0.98 16.53
C THR A 119 -29.86 0.44 15.11
N MET A 120 -29.27 1.07 14.09
CA MET A 120 -29.39 0.62 12.69
C MET A 120 -28.48 -0.57 12.36
N SER A 121 -27.30 -0.70 13.01
CA SER A 121 -26.38 -1.80 12.76
C SER A 121 -26.77 -3.14 13.41
N VAL A 122 -27.85 -3.19 14.20
CA VAL A 122 -28.31 -4.38 14.94
C VAL A 122 -29.56 -5.02 14.29
N ALA A 123 -30.03 -4.49 13.17
CA ALA A 123 -31.17 -5.02 12.41
C ALA A 123 -30.75 -5.83 11.18
#